data_AF-A0A2E8F170-F1
#
_entry.id   AF-A0A2E8F170-F1
#
_cell.length_a   1.000
_cell.length_b   1.000
_cell.length_c   1.000
_cell.angle_alpha   90.00
_cell.angle_beta   90.00
_cell.angle_gamma   90.00
#
_symmetry.space_group_name_H-M   'P 1'
#
loop_
_entity.id
_entity.type
_entity.pdbx_description
1 polymer ?
#
loop_
_entity_poly.entity_id
_entity_poly.type
_entity_poly.pdbx_seq_one_letter_code
_entity_poly.pdbx_strand_id
1 'polypeptide(L)'
;MTTLLNHLKGTRLAAGLSQQTLAGLAGISRQAYSALESSSSNPSTEVALRLARALKTSVDHLFSLPEAAPRQMRAELIDQPGNEDGIPLGQPSGRVQLVQVGDRLLARPVSGTGSTRQSLIRAEGVALSEPGIDNLVEVQPFDDMDSDTTSLGLLGCDPAGALMEPALNRHGINLVLSEEGSHQALAGLARGEAHVAGCHLRDEETGEFNFPWVFRLVPFPCTLITFASWQQGFIVSPANPLDIHGAEDLVRSEIRIINRRSGSGSRSLLDRLLLRSGVPSDAVTGYSREAGGHLSVASTVASG
;
A
#
# COMPACT_ATOMS: atom_id res chain seq x y z
N MET A 1 8.37 -37.59 -6.41
CA MET A 1 8.55 -37.35 -7.85
C MET A 1 7.26 -36.75 -8.36
N THR A 2 7.30 -35.49 -8.78
CA THR A 2 6.13 -34.71 -9.20
C THR A 2 5.55 -35.30 -10.48
N THR A 3 4.33 -35.84 -10.42
CA THR A 3 3.68 -36.49 -11.57
C THR A 3 3.14 -35.42 -12.50
N LEU A 4 3.60 -35.40 -13.75
CA LEU A 4 3.09 -34.52 -14.81
C LEU A 4 1.58 -34.76 -14.99
N LEU A 5 0.77 -33.70 -14.89
CA LEU A 5 -0.65 -33.73 -15.21
C LEU A 5 -0.80 -33.79 -16.72
N ASN A 6 -1.66 -34.69 -17.21
CA ASN A 6 -1.77 -35.01 -18.61
C ASN A 6 -3.22 -34.93 -19.08
N HIS A 7 -3.49 -33.94 -19.92
CA HIS A 7 -4.83 -33.66 -20.45
C HIS A 7 -5.02 -34.14 -21.90
N LEU A 8 -4.02 -34.83 -22.46
CA LEU A 8 -3.94 -35.20 -23.88
C LEU A 8 -5.16 -35.99 -24.37
N LYS A 9 -5.64 -36.96 -23.57
CA LYS A 9 -6.81 -37.77 -23.92
C LYS A 9 -8.07 -36.91 -24.07
N GLY A 10 -8.31 -36.01 -23.13
CA GLY A 10 -9.48 -35.12 -23.13
C GLY A 10 -9.44 -34.16 -24.31
N THR A 11 -8.29 -33.50 -24.53
CA THR A 11 -8.12 -32.56 -25.63
C THR A 11 -8.20 -33.24 -27.00
N ARG A 12 -7.64 -34.45 -27.15
CA ARG A 12 -7.77 -35.24 -28.38
C ARG A 12 -9.22 -35.59 -28.69
N LEU A 13 -9.97 -36.07 -27.70
CA LEU A 13 -11.38 -36.44 -27.88
C LEU A 13 -12.24 -35.22 -28.22
N ALA A 14 -11.99 -34.08 -27.58
CA ALA A 14 -12.67 -32.81 -27.89
C ALA A 14 -12.40 -32.33 -29.33
N ALA A 15 -11.20 -32.59 -29.86
CA ALA A 15 -10.86 -32.34 -31.25
C ALA A 15 -11.41 -33.39 -32.24
N GLY A 16 -12.11 -34.42 -31.77
CA GLY A 16 -12.66 -35.50 -32.60
C GLY A 16 -11.61 -36.41 -33.24
N LEU A 17 -10.37 -36.42 -32.72
CA LEU A 17 -9.25 -37.13 -33.33
C LEU A 17 -9.05 -38.53 -32.73
N SER A 18 -8.69 -39.48 -33.58
CA SER A 18 -8.19 -40.79 -33.12
C SER A 18 -6.73 -40.68 -32.63
N GLN A 19 -6.29 -41.63 -31.81
CA GLN A 19 -4.88 -41.68 -31.37
C GLN A 19 -3.92 -41.78 -32.56
N GLN A 20 -4.29 -42.55 -33.60
CA GLN A 20 -3.48 -42.72 -34.79
C GLN A 20 -3.40 -41.43 -35.62
N THR A 21 -4.51 -40.70 -35.74
CA THR A 21 -4.56 -39.43 -36.48
C THR A 21 -3.68 -38.38 -35.79
N LEU A 22 -3.81 -38.23 -34.48
CA LEU A 22 -3.01 -37.26 -33.74
C LEU A 22 -1.52 -37.64 -33.67
N ALA A 23 -1.20 -38.94 -33.52
CA ALA A 23 0.17 -39.42 -33.61
C ALA A 23 0.82 -39.05 -34.96
N GLY A 24 0.10 -39.25 -36.06
CA GLY A 24 0.54 -38.87 -37.40
C GLY A 24 0.77 -37.35 -37.54
N LEU A 25 -0.15 -36.53 -37.03
CA LEU A 25 0.00 -35.07 -37.04
C LEU A 25 1.19 -34.57 -36.21
N ALA A 26 1.52 -35.26 -35.11
CA ALA A 26 2.67 -34.95 -34.28
C ALA A 26 3.99 -35.59 -34.75
N GLY A 27 3.94 -36.42 -35.80
CA GLY A 27 5.12 -37.10 -36.33
C GLY A 27 5.71 -38.16 -35.40
N ILE A 28 4.87 -38.83 -34.60
CA ILE A 28 5.27 -39.91 -33.68
C ILE A 28 4.50 -41.21 -33.98
N SER A 29 5.00 -42.35 -33.49
CA SER A 29 4.29 -43.61 -33.66
C SER A 29 3.02 -43.66 -32.80
N ARG A 30 2.02 -44.45 -33.22
CA ARG A 30 0.80 -44.68 -32.41
C ARG A 30 1.14 -45.26 -31.03
N GLN A 31 2.16 -46.11 -30.94
CA GLN A 31 2.63 -46.69 -29.67
C GLN A 31 3.23 -45.62 -28.75
N ALA A 32 4.08 -44.74 -29.30
CA ALA A 32 4.63 -43.61 -28.55
C ALA A 32 3.52 -42.68 -28.07
N TYR A 33 2.57 -42.33 -28.95
CA TYR A 33 1.40 -41.54 -28.57
C TYR A 33 0.59 -42.20 -27.45
N SER A 34 0.33 -43.51 -27.55
CA SER A 34 -0.43 -44.25 -26.53
C SER A 34 0.27 -44.27 -25.18
N ALA A 35 1.61 -44.35 -25.17
CA ALA A 35 2.42 -44.30 -23.96
C ALA A 35 2.42 -42.92 -23.30
N LEU A 36 2.36 -41.86 -24.12
CA LEU A 36 2.15 -40.49 -23.65
C LEU A 36 0.74 -40.31 -23.09
N GLU A 37 -0.31 -40.74 -23.80
CA GLU A 37 -1.70 -40.58 -23.35
C GLU A 37 -2.00 -41.33 -22.04
N SER A 38 -1.34 -42.47 -21.80
CA SER A 38 -1.46 -43.24 -20.55
C SER A 38 -0.58 -42.72 -19.41
N SER A 39 0.18 -41.64 -19.63
CA SER A 39 1.17 -41.11 -18.68
C SER A 39 2.26 -42.12 -18.27
N SER A 40 2.50 -43.14 -19.09
CA SER A 40 3.57 -44.14 -18.88
C SER A 40 4.95 -43.63 -19.33
N SER A 41 4.98 -42.52 -20.06
CA SER A 41 6.21 -41.84 -20.49
C SER A 41 5.96 -40.33 -20.57
N ASN A 42 7.02 -39.54 -20.37
CA ASN A 42 6.98 -38.09 -20.54
C ASN A 42 7.37 -37.72 -21.98
N PRO A 43 6.70 -36.72 -22.59
CA PRO A 43 7.05 -36.27 -23.93
C PRO A 43 8.40 -35.52 -23.89
N SER A 44 9.15 -35.57 -24.99
CA SER A 44 10.21 -34.59 -25.22
C SER A 44 9.60 -33.21 -25.49
N THR A 45 10.37 -32.14 -25.30
CA THR A 45 9.92 -30.77 -25.59
C THR A 45 9.42 -30.63 -27.02
N GLU A 46 10.10 -31.27 -27.98
CA GLU A 46 9.71 -31.25 -29.39
C GLU A 46 8.37 -31.96 -29.62
N VAL A 47 8.16 -33.14 -29.05
CA VAL A 47 6.90 -33.89 -29.19
C VAL A 47 5.74 -33.13 -28.55
N ALA A 48 5.96 -32.52 -27.38
CA ALA A 48 4.96 -31.70 -26.71
C ALA A 48 4.53 -30.49 -27.57
N LEU A 49 5.48 -29.77 -28.17
CA LEU A 49 5.20 -28.63 -29.07
C LEU A 49 4.45 -29.06 -30.33
N ARG A 50 4.81 -30.21 -30.93
CA ARG A 50 4.12 -30.73 -32.11
C ARG A 50 2.68 -31.15 -31.79
N LEU A 51 2.45 -31.80 -30.64
CA LEU A 51 1.10 -32.16 -30.17
C LEU A 51 0.25 -30.93 -29.89
N ALA A 52 0.80 -29.91 -29.21
CA ALA A 52 0.13 -28.64 -28.94
C ALA A 52 -0.28 -27.93 -30.24
N ARG A 53 0.62 -27.88 -31.23
CA ARG A 53 0.34 -27.31 -32.56
C ARG A 53 -0.74 -28.09 -33.31
N ALA A 54 -0.70 -29.43 -33.28
CA ALA A 54 -1.69 -30.29 -33.94
C ALA A 54 -3.09 -30.12 -33.33
N LEU A 55 -3.16 -29.90 -32.02
CA LEU A 55 -4.41 -29.68 -31.27
C LEU A 55 -4.83 -28.20 -31.16
N LYS A 56 -4.03 -27.28 -31.72
CA LYS A 56 -4.26 -25.82 -31.64
C LYS A 56 -4.43 -25.33 -30.20
N THR A 57 -3.61 -25.84 -29.28
CA THR A 57 -3.57 -25.43 -27.86
C THR A 57 -2.13 -25.15 -27.42
N SER A 58 -1.92 -24.80 -26.15
CA SER A 58 -0.58 -24.64 -25.56
C SER A 58 -0.02 -25.97 -25.04
N VAL A 59 1.30 -26.05 -24.88
CA VAL A 59 1.95 -27.19 -24.20
C VAL A 59 1.45 -27.30 -22.76
N ASP A 60 1.34 -26.18 -22.06
CA ASP A 60 0.92 -26.10 -20.66
C ASP A 60 -0.51 -26.63 -20.44
N HIS A 61 -1.41 -26.41 -21.41
CA HIS A 61 -2.75 -26.99 -21.37
C HIS A 61 -2.74 -28.52 -21.57
N LEU A 62 -1.78 -29.08 -22.31
CA LEU A 62 -1.68 -30.53 -22.53
C LEU A 62 -0.94 -31.23 -21.39
N PHE A 63 0.09 -30.57 -20.86
CA PHE A 63 1.04 -31.08 -19.90
C PHE A 63 1.38 -29.98 -18.91
N SER A 64 0.88 -30.09 -17.68
CA SER A 64 1.17 -29.15 -16.60
C SER A 64 1.76 -29.88 -15.41
N LEU A 65 2.48 -29.15 -14.56
CA LEU A 65 2.85 -29.69 -13.25
C LEU A 65 1.69 -29.45 -12.28
N PRO A 66 1.49 -30.33 -11.28
CA PRO A 66 0.62 -30.00 -10.17
C PRO A 66 1.08 -28.67 -9.59
N GLU A 67 0.20 -27.67 -9.63
CA GLU A 67 0.45 -26.39 -8.99
C GLU A 67 0.77 -26.68 -7.53
N ALA A 68 1.95 -26.26 -7.05
CA ALA A 68 2.23 -26.35 -5.63
C ALA A 68 1.13 -25.56 -4.91
N ALA A 69 0.58 -26.11 -3.83
CA ALA A 69 -0.36 -25.34 -3.02
C ALA A 69 0.31 -23.98 -2.73
N PRO A 70 -0.37 -22.86 -3.02
CA PRO A 70 0.26 -21.55 -2.89
C PRO A 70 0.80 -21.43 -1.47
N ARG A 71 2.04 -20.94 -1.36
CA ARG A 71 2.72 -20.84 -0.07
C ARG A 71 1.96 -19.86 0.81
N GLN A 72 1.15 -20.38 1.71
CA GLN A 72 0.45 -19.57 2.70
C GLN A 72 1.41 -19.22 3.83
N MET A 73 1.33 -17.97 4.28
CA MET A 73 2.10 -17.49 5.41
C MET A 73 1.20 -16.74 6.38
N ARG A 74 1.65 -16.65 7.63
CA ARG A 74 0.93 -15.88 8.66
C ARG A 74 1.57 -14.50 8.77
N ALA A 75 0.75 -13.46 8.71
CA ALA A 75 1.16 -12.09 8.89
C ALA A 75 0.22 -11.41 9.90
N GLU A 76 0.74 -10.44 10.65
CA GLU A 76 -0.03 -9.62 11.56
C GLU A 76 -0.72 -8.49 10.80
N LEU A 77 -2.05 -8.43 10.84
CA LEU A 77 -2.81 -7.40 10.17
C LEU A 77 -2.72 -6.08 10.97
N ILE A 78 -2.25 -5.02 10.31
CA ILE A 78 -2.21 -3.67 10.86
C ILE A 78 -3.30 -2.83 10.18
N ASP A 79 -4.29 -2.42 10.98
CA ASP A 79 -5.36 -1.53 10.52
C ASP A 79 -4.82 -0.14 10.18
N GLN A 80 -5.29 0.42 9.05
CA GLN A 80 -4.98 1.82 8.71
C GLN A 80 -5.93 2.77 9.45
N PRO A 81 -5.41 3.74 10.23
CA PRO A 81 -6.25 4.76 10.85
C PRO A 81 -6.85 5.67 9.76
N GLY A 82 -8.16 5.56 9.52
CA GLY A 82 -8.89 6.39 8.55
C GLY A 82 -9.84 5.63 7.61
N ASN A 83 -9.88 4.30 7.68
CA ASN A 83 -10.96 3.50 7.07
C ASN A 83 -12.18 3.50 8.01
N GLU A 84 -12.95 4.60 8.00
CA GLU A 84 -14.36 4.53 8.48
C GLU A 84 -15.19 3.62 7.56
N ASP A 85 -14.73 3.42 6.32
CA ASP A 85 -15.15 2.33 5.44
C ASP A 85 -14.36 1.05 5.76
N GLY A 86 -14.50 0.58 6.99
CA GLY A 86 -13.96 -0.70 7.42
C GLY A 86 -14.25 -1.78 6.37
N ILE A 87 -13.30 -2.69 6.18
CA ILE A 87 -13.54 -3.93 5.45
C ILE A 87 -14.91 -4.44 5.92
N PRO A 88 -15.90 -4.65 5.03
CA PRO A 88 -17.16 -5.24 5.48
C PRO A 88 -16.80 -6.56 6.16
N LEU A 89 -16.93 -6.59 7.49
CA LEU A 89 -16.74 -7.77 8.31
C LEU A 89 -17.55 -8.90 7.66
N GLY A 90 -16.87 -9.90 7.09
CA GLY A 90 -17.52 -11.02 6.43
C GLY A 90 -17.14 -11.33 4.98
N GLN A 91 -16.08 -10.76 4.41
CA GLN A 91 -15.49 -11.31 3.17
C GLN A 91 -13.95 -11.47 3.27
N PRO A 92 -13.44 -12.70 3.38
CA PRO A 92 -12.01 -12.97 3.30
C PRO A 92 -11.53 -12.85 1.85
N SER A 93 -11.09 -11.66 1.42
CA SER A 93 -10.39 -11.41 0.14
C SER A 93 -9.80 -9.98 0.08
N GLY A 94 -9.05 -9.57 1.10
CA GLY A 94 -8.41 -8.25 1.13
C GLY A 94 -7.06 -8.25 0.43
N ARG A 95 -6.82 -7.35 -0.53
CA ARG A 95 -5.44 -7.12 -1.03
C ARG A 95 -4.58 -6.54 0.08
N VAL A 96 -3.36 -7.02 0.22
CA VAL A 96 -2.43 -6.55 1.26
C VAL A 96 -1.04 -6.25 0.70
N GLN A 97 -0.34 -5.31 1.32
CA GLN A 97 1.11 -5.18 1.27
C GLN A 97 1.73 -5.90 2.47
N LEU A 98 2.92 -6.46 2.28
CA LEU A 98 3.67 -7.18 3.27
C LEU A 98 4.95 -6.41 3.61
N VAL A 99 5.24 -6.29 4.90
CA VAL A 99 6.50 -5.68 5.35
C VAL A 99 7.07 -6.48 6.50
N GLN A 100 8.33 -6.90 6.34
CA GLN A 100 9.08 -7.54 7.41
C GLN A 100 9.74 -6.46 8.27
N VAL A 101 9.43 -6.43 9.57
CA VAL A 101 10.05 -5.53 10.56
C VAL A 101 10.60 -6.37 11.72
N GLY A 102 11.92 -6.53 11.74
CA GLY A 102 12.54 -7.51 12.63
C GLY A 102 12.02 -8.92 12.34
N ASP A 103 11.52 -9.63 13.35
CA ASP A 103 10.94 -10.97 13.20
C ASP A 103 9.44 -10.96 12.84
N ARG A 104 8.81 -9.79 12.78
CA ARG A 104 7.38 -9.65 12.50
C ARG A 104 7.13 -9.41 11.02
N LEU A 105 6.26 -10.22 10.44
CA LEU A 105 5.69 -9.97 9.13
C LEU A 105 4.35 -9.28 9.31
N LEU A 106 4.23 -8.07 8.76
CA LEU A 106 3.03 -7.26 8.88
C LEU A 106 2.29 -7.24 7.54
N ALA A 107 0.97 -7.35 7.59
CA ALA A 107 0.07 -7.19 6.46
C ALA A 107 -0.70 -5.88 6.59
N ARG A 108 -0.66 -5.04 5.55
CA ARG A 108 -1.38 -3.77 5.49
C ARG A 108 -2.42 -3.81 4.37
N PRO A 109 -3.72 -3.57 4.66
CA PRO A 109 -4.75 -3.53 3.64
C PRO A 109 -4.48 -2.49 2.55
N VAL A 110 -4.64 -2.89 1.30
CA VAL A 110 -4.64 -2.00 0.13
C VAL A 110 -6.10 -1.73 -0.25
N SER A 111 -6.75 -0.88 0.54
CA SER A 111 -8.19 -0.60 0.46
C SER A 111 -8.50 0.91 0.39
N GLY A 112 -9.69 1.25 -0.10
CA GLY A 112 -10.29 2.57 0.05
C GLY A 112 -9.64 3.70 -0.76
N THR A 113 -10.12 4.93 -0.52
CA THR A 113 -9.66 6.16 -1.18
C THR A 113 -8.21 6.54 -0.88
N GLY A 114 -7.56 5.88 0.09
CA GLY A 114 -6.13 6.02 0.39
C GLY A 114 -5.20 5.30 -0.60
N SER A 115 -5.71 4.25 -1.27
CA SER A 115 -4.93 3.40 -2.18
C SER A 115 -4.60 4.01 -3.56
N THR A 116 -5.14 5.21 -3.84
CA THR A 116 -5.04 5.88 -5.14
C THR A 116 -4.68 7.37 -5.05
N ARG A 117 -4.39 7.91 -3.85
CA ARG A 117 -4.24 9.38 -3.69
C ARG A 117 -3.01 9.96 -4.38
N GLN A 118 -1.95 9.17 -4.51
CA GLN A 118 -0.64 9.67 -4.99
C GLN A 118 0.02 8.71 -6.00
N SER A 119 -0.17 7.40 -5.83
CA SER A 119 0.28 6.35 -6.75
C SER A 119 -0.65 5.14 -6.65
N LEU A 120 -0.63 4.27 -7.66
CA LEU A 120 -1.28 2.96 -7.60
C LEU A 120 -0.46 2.05 -6.68
N ILE A 121 -0.99 1.75 -5.49
CA ILE A 121 -0.31 0.87 -4.54
C ILE A 121 -0.38 -0.58 -5.07
N ARG A 122 0.79 -1.17 -5.34
CA ARG A 122 0.91 -2.60 -5.68
C ARG A 122 0.65 -3.43 -4.42
N ALA A 123 -0.26 -4.39 -4.53
CA ALA A 123 -0.44 -5.41 -3.49
C ALA A 123 0.59 -6.54 -3.68
N GLU A 124 1.03 -7.13 -2.57
CA GLU A 124 1.99 -8.22 -2.51
C GLU A 124 1.34 -9.56 -2.17
N GLY A 125 0.09 -9.54 -1.72
CA GLY A 125 -0.71 -10.76 -1.53
C GLY A 125 -2.19 -10.49 -1.28
N VAL A 126 -2.88 -11.57 -0.94
CA VAL A 126 -4.30 -11.58 -0.56
C VAL A 126 -4.43 -12.22 0.82
N ALA A 127 -5.14 -11.54 1.72
CA ALA A 127 -5.57 -12.12 2.99
C ALA A 127 -6.73 -13.11 2.73
N LEU A 128 -6.53 -14.36 3.15
CA LEU A 128 -7.43 -15.50 2.95
C LEU A 128 -8.32 -15.78 4.17
N SER A 129 -8.02 -15.17 5.32
CA SER A 129 -8.76 -15.34 6.56
C SER A 129 -9.15 -14.01 7.17
N GLU A 130 -10.20 -14.03 7.99
CA GLU A 130 -10.47 -12.95 8.94
C GLU A 130 -9.36 -12.90 10.01
N PRO A 131 -9.16 -11.75 10.68
CA PRO A 131 -8.17 -11.62 11.76
C PRO A 131 -8.47 -12.58 12.91
N GLY A 132 -7.48 -13.41 13.27
CA GLY A 132 -7.55 -14.32 14.40
C GLY A 132 -7.05 -13.68 15.70
N ILE A 133 -6.57 -14.54 16.61
CA ILE A 133 -5.87 -14.10 17.84
C ILE A 133 -4.63 -13.29 17.43
N ASP A 134 -4.37 -12.19 18.15
CA ASP A 134 -3.26 -11.24 17.89
C ASP A 134 -3.28 -10.63 16.48
N ASN A 135 -4.47 -10.46 15.89
CA ASN A 135 -4.67 -9.92 14.53
C ASN A 135 -3.95 -10.69 13.42
N LEU A 136 -3.62 -11.97 13.64
CA LEU A 136 -2.94 -12.78 12.63
C LEU A 136 -3.91 -13.21 11.52
N VAL A 137 -3.48 -13.07 10.27
CA VAL A 137 -4.19 -13.49 9.07
C VAL A 137 -3.35 -14.44 8.23
N GLU A 138 -4.00 -15.37 7.54
CA GLU A 138 -3.37 -16.16 6.48
C GLU A 138 -3.28 -15.32 5.20
N VAL A 139 -2.09 -15.21 4.64
CA VAL A 139 -1.81 -14.45 3.42
C VAL A 139 -1.25 -15.39 2.36
N GLN A 140 -1.79 -15.27 1.15
CA GLN A 140 -1.19 -15.81 -0.06
C GLN A 140 -0.46 -14.68 -0.80
N PRO A 141 0.87 -14.66 -0.81
CA PRO A 141 1.64 -13.70 -1.61
C PRO A 141 1.47 -14.00 -3.10
N PHE A 142 1.60 -12.97 -3.94
CA PHE A 142 1.51 -13.10 -5.40
C PHE A 142 2.78 -13.62 -6.04
N ASP A 143 3.92 -13.22 -5.50
CA ASP A 143 5.23 -13.70 -5.92
C ASP A 143 5.73 -14.69 -4.86
N ASP A 144 6.47 -15.72 -5.28
CA ASP A 144 7.23 -16.53 -4.35
C ASP A 144 8.22 -15.59 -3.64
N MET A 145 7.99 -15.30 -2.36
CA MET A 145 8.82 -14.41 -1.53
C MET A 145 10.28 -14.89 -1.35
N ASP A 146 10.73 -15.86 -2.14
CA ASP A 146 12.14 -16.20 -2.36
C ASP A 146 12.90 -15.08 -3.09
N SER A 147 12.24 -13.97 -3.45
CA SER A 147 12.92 -12.77 -3.94
C SER A 147 13.73 -12.11 -2.82
N ASP A 148 15.03 -11.86 -3.07
CA ASP A 148 15.98 -11.10 -2.21
C ASP A 148 15.55 -9.64 -1.94
N THR A 149 14.31 -9.27 -2.25
CA THR A 149 13.79 -7.91 -2.16
C THR A 149 13.50 -7.54 -0.72
N THR A 150 14.28 -6.60 -0.19
CA THR A 150 14.12 -6.11 1.19
C THR A 150 12.99 -5.09 1.24
N SER A 151 12.05 -5.22 2.19
CA SER A 151 10.98 -4.23 2.38
C SER A 151 11.40 -3.14 3.38
N LEU A 152 11.12 -1.88 3.08
CA LEU A 152 11.25 -0.74 3.99
C LEU A 152 9.85 -0.17 4.32
N GLY A 153 9.32 -0.46 5.50
CA GLY A 153 8.14 0.23 6.04
C GLY A 153 8.43 1.68 6.47
N LEU A 154 7.64 2.62 5.96
CA LEU A 154 7.66 4.04 6.34
C LEU A 154 6.25 4.52 6.71
N LEU A 155 6.09 5.12 7.89
CA LEU A 155 4.85 5.77 8.32
C LEU A 155 5.01 7.29 8.28
N GLY A 156 4.06 8.00 7.69
CA GLY A 156 4.06 9.47 7.72
C GLY A 156 3.12 10.09 6.71
N CYS A 157 2.81 11.37 6.89
CA CYS A 157 1.82 12.09 6.07
C CYS A 157 2.44 12.92 4.93
N ASP A 158 3.77 12.88 4.76
CA ASP A 158 4.46 13.65 3.72
C ASP A 158 4.42 12.90 2.37
N PRO A 159 3.77 13.46 1.33
CA PRO A 159 3.73 12.83 0.00
C PRO A 159 5.11 12.64 -0.64
N ALA A 160 6.12 13.40 -0.22
CA ALA A 160 7.48 13.27 -0.73
C ALA A 160 8.10 11.89 -0.42
N GLY A 161 7.57 11.15 0.56
CA GLY A 161 8.01 9.77 0.84
C GLY A 161 7.91 8.86 -0.39
N ALA A 162 6.87 9.02 -1.21
CA ALA A 162 6.70 8.25 -2.44
C ALA A 162 7.79 8.54 -3.49
N LEU A 163 8.42 9.71 -3.46
CA LEU A 163 9.52 10.05 -4.37
C LEU A 163 10.80 9.24 -4.12
N MET A 164 10.91 8.58 -2.95
CA MET A 164 12.03 7.71 -2.62
C MET A 164 11.94 6.35 -3.31
N GLU A 165 10.73 5.92 -3.67
CA GLU A 165 10.45 4.58 -4.20
C GLU A 165 11.32 4.22 -5.43
N PRO A 166 11.44 5.07 -6.49
CA PRO A 166 12.29 4.73 -7.64
C PRO A 166 13.76 4.59 -7.27
N ALA A 167 14.25 5.34 -6.29
CA ALA A 167 15.64 5.26 -5.85
C ALA A 167 15.88 3.98 -5.03
N LEU A 168 14.98 3.65 -4.11
CA LEU A 168 15.03 2.42 -3.30
C LEU A 168 14.92 1.16 -4.18
N ASN A 169 14.03 1.17 -5.17
CA ASN A 169 13.85 0.06 -6.10
C ASN A 169 15.14 -0.25 -6.90
N ARG A 170 15.95 0.76 -7.25
CA ARG A 170 17.27 0.53 -7.90
C ARG A 170 18.27 -0.21 -7.00
N HIS A 171 18.04 -0.18 -5.69
CA HIS A 171 18.82 -0.90 -4.69
C HIS A 171 18.16 -2.20 -4.24
N GLY A 172 17.07 -2.64 -4.89
CA GLY A 172 16.34 -3.86 -4.51
C GLY A 172 15.55 -3.70 -3.20
N ILE A 173 15.20 -2.47 -2.81
CA ILE A 173 14.41 -2.18 -1.62
C ILE A 173 13.01 -1.77 -2.04
N ASN A 174 12.00 -2.54 -1.65
CA ASN A 174 10.60 -2.19 -1.84
C ASN A 174 10.12 -1.24 -0.72
N LEU A 175 9.48 -0.12 -1.06
CA LEU A 175 8.96 0.83 -0.07
C LEU A 175 7.49 0.51 0.26
N VAL A 176 7.18 0.28 1.53
CA VAL A 176 5.81 0.16 2.03
C VAL A 176 5.47 1.43 2.80
N LEU A 177 4.85 2.38 2.12
CA LEU A 177 4.47 3.69 2.67
C LEU A 177 3.03 3.65 3.21
N SER A 178 2.83 4.11 4.45
CA SER A 178 1.48 4.32 5.03
C SER A 178 1.29 5.78 5.42
N GLU A 179 0.20 6.38 4.94
CA GLU A 179 -0.15 7.78 5.24
C GLU A 179 -0.70 7.90 6.66
N GLU A 180 0.13 8.37 7.58
CA GLU A 180 -0.22 8.52 9.00
C GLU A 180 0.18 9.90 9.54
N GLY A 181 -0.61 10.46 10.45
CA GLY A 181 -0.22 11.68 11.16
C GLY A 181 1.03 11.45 12.02
N SER A 182 1.80 12.51 12.31
CA SER A 182 3.10 12.37 13.00
C SER A 182 3.04 11.64 14.34
N HIS A 183 1.95 11.81 15.11
CA HIS A 183 1.76 11.07 16.37
C HIS A 183 1.54 9.57 16.12
N GLN A 184 0.65 9.23 15.18
CA GLN A 184 0.36 7.84 14.81
C GLN A 184 1.60 7.16 14.25
N ALA A 185 2.35 7.84 13.37
CA ALA A 185 3.59 7.34 12.80
C ALA A 185 4.64 7.00 13.89
N LEU A 186 4.84 7.88 14.88
CA LEU A 186 5.75 7.59 16.00
C LEU A 186 5.24 6.46 16.90
N ALA A 187 3.92 6.39 17.14
CA ALA A 187 3.32 5.29 17.91
C ALA A 187 3.44 3.94 17.19
N GLY A 188 3.22 3.90 15.88
CA GLY A 188 3.40 2.70 15.05
C GLY A 188 4.87 2.26 15.02
N LEU A 189 5.80 3.21 14.91
CA LEU A 189 7.23 2.91 15.06
C LEU A 189 7.53 2.31 16.45
N ALA A 190 7.02 2.90 17.53
CA ALA A 190 7.19 2.40 18.89
C ALA A 190 6.63 0.98 19.08
N ARG A 191 5.55 0.63 18.38
CA ARG A 191 4.99 -0.72 18.33
C ARG A 191 5.72 -1.67 17.38
N GLY A 192 6.78 -1.23 16.71
CA GLY A 192 7.55 -2.04 15.76
C GLY A 192 6.82 -2.32 14.45
N GLU A 193 5.95 -1.40 14.00
CA GLU A 193 5.10 -1.57 12.82
C GLU A 193 5.72 -1.00 11.52
N ALA A 194 6.93 -0.43 11.63
CA ALA A 194 7.70 0.16 10.54
C ALA A 194 9.17 0.34 10.93
N HIS A 195 10.02 0.67 9.94
CA HIS A 195 11.42 1.01 10.16
C HIS A 195 11.63 2.53 10.34
N VAL A 196 10.79 3.33 9.69
CA VAL A 196 10.93 4.78 9.64
C VAL A 196 9.58 5.42 9.96
N ALA A 197 9.60 6.48 10.76
CA ALA A 197 8.45 7.35 10.98
C ALA A 197 8.80 8.81 10.68
N GLY A 198 7.99 9.45 9.84
CA GLY A 198 8.02 10.89 9.62
C GLY A 198 7.26 11.61 10.72
N CYS A 199 7.86 12.66 11.28
CA CYS A 199 7.20 13.51 12.26
C CYS A 199 7.57 14.99 12.12
N HIS A 200 6.61 15.85 12.46
CA HIS A 200 6.78 17.29 12.52
C HIS A 200 5.94 17.88 13.66
N LEU A 201 6.27 17.43 14.88
CA LEU A 201 5.55 17.77 16.10
C LEU A 201 6.32 18.83 16.89
N ARG A 202 5.61 19.88 17.30
CA ARG A 202 6.15 20.89 18.21
C ARG A 202 5.73 20.56 19.63
N ASP A 203 6.67 20.51 20.55
CA ASP A 203 6.38 20.44 21.99
C ASP A 203 6.08 21.85 22.52
N GLU A 204 4.96 22.02 23.22
CA GLU A 204 4.54 23.36 23.66
C GLU A 204 5.30 23.85 24.88
N GLU A 205 5.73 22.93 25.73
CA GLU A 205 6.45 23.21 26.97
C GLU A 205 7.88 23.67 26.69
N THR A 206 8.61 22.91 25.87
CA THR A 206 10.01 23.21 25.53
C THR A 206 10.15 24.14 24.31
N GLY A 207 9.15 24.15 23.42
CA GLY A 207 9.21 24.84 22.14
C GLY A 207 10.02 24.13 21.05
N GLU A 208 10.69 23.03 21.40
CA GLU A 208 11.48 22.17 20.52
C GLU A 208 10.59 21.37 19.56
N PHE A 209 11.17 20.95 18.44
CA PHE A 209 10.51 20.11 17.46
C PHE A 209 11.05 18.68 17.51
N ASN A 210 10.14 17.72 17.35
CA ASN A 210 10.35 16.28 17.17
C ASN A 210 11.06 15.55 18.31
N PHE A 211 12.22 16.03 18.76
CA PHE A 211 13.05 15.37 19.76
C PHE A 211 12.29 15.02 21.05
N PRO A 212 11.54 15.93 21.71
CA PRO A 212 10.78 15.57 22.91
C PRO A 212 9.75 14.46 22.66
N TRP A 213 9.13 14.45 21.48
CA TRP A 213 8.12 13.46 21.10
C TRP A 213 8.75 12.10 20.82
N VAL A 214 9.85 12.06 20.07
CA VAL A 214 10.60 10.82 19.81
C VAL A 214 11.11 10.22 21.11
N PHE A 215 11.70 11.04 21.99
CA PHE A 215 12.22 10.60 23.28
C PHE A 215 11.14 10.01 24.20
N ARG A 216 9.92 10.59 24.19
CA ARG A 216 8.81 10.12 25.01
C ARG A 216 8.14 8.86 24.45
N LEU A 217 8.05 8.73 23.12
CA LEU A 217 7.22 7.71 22.47
C LEU A 217 7.99 6.48 22.01
N VAL A 218 9.24 6.62 21.55
CA VAL A 218 10.00 5.52 20.95
C VAL A 218 10.85 4.83 22.03
N PRO A 219 10.55 3.58 22.43
CA PRO A 219 11.17 2.94 23.58
C PRO A 219 12.51 2.26 23.27
N PHE A 220 13.07 2.49 22.09
CA PHE A 220 14.30 1.85 21.62
C PHE A 220 15.23 2.85 20.92
N PRO A 221 16.54 2.54 20.80
CA PRO A 221 17.48 3.44 20.13
C PRO A 221 17.09 3.70 18.67
N CYS A 222 17.02 4.97 18.28
CA CYS A 222 16.72 5.38 16.91
C CYS A 222 17.62 6.55 16.48
N THR A 223 17.78 6.72 15.16
CA THR A 223 18.47 7.89 14.59
C THR A 223 17.42 8.90 14.14
N LEU A 224 17.52 10.13 14.64
CA LEU A 224 16.69 11.24 14.16
C LEU A 224 17.40 11.95 13.00
N ILE A 225 16.78 11.95 11.83
CA ILE A 225 17.31 12.61 10.62
C ILE A 225 16.41 13.78 10.27
N THR A 226 16.96 14.99 10.26
CA THR A 226 16.26 16.17 9.76
C THR A 226 16.23 16.15 8.24
N PHE A 227 15.08 15.85 7.65
CA PHE A 227 14.88 15.88 6.20
C PHE A 227 14.75 17.32 5.67
N ALA A 228 13.91 18.12 6.33
CA ALA A 228 13.64 19.49 5.93
C ALA A 228 13.29 20.36 7.13
N SER A 229 13.57 21.66 7.00
CA SER A 229 13.01 22.71 7.84
C SER A 229 12.13 23.61 6.98
N TRP A 230 10.93 23.92 7.44
CA TRP A 230 10.05 24.85 6.75
C TRP A 230 9.51 25.89 7.73
N GLN A 231 9.08 27.01 7.16
CA GLN A 231 8.32 28.02 7.87
C GLN A 231 6.84 27.86 7.55
N GLN A 232 6.00 27.91 8.58
CA GLN A 232 4.54 27.90 8.42
C GLN A 232 3.99 29.28 8.79
N GLY A 233 3.05 29.78 8.00
CA GLY A 233 2.45 31.10 8.19
C GLY A 233 1.37 31.37 7.15
N PHE A 234 0.97 32.64 7.04
CA PHE A 234 0.03 33.06 6.01
C PHE A 234 0.71 33.20 4.65
N ILE A 235 0.06 32.68 3.62
CA ILE A 235 0.41 32.94 2.22
C ILE A 235 -0.73 33.78 1.65
N VAL A 236 -0.39 34.97 1.17
CA VAL A 236 -1.35 35.94 0.63
C VAL A 236 -1.12 36.13 -0.87
N SER A 237 -2.14 36.60 -1.57
CA SER A 237 -1.98 36.97 -2.98
C SER A 237 -0.98 38.13 -3.13
N PRO A 238 -0.31 38.24 -4.29
CA PRO A 238 0.56 39.38 -4.57
C PRO A 238 -0.15 40.71 -4.31
N ALA A 239 0.58 41.68 -3.76
CA ALA A 239 0.09 42.97 -3.28
C ALA A 239 -0.81 42.95 -2.03
N ASN A 240 -1.12 41.78 -1.47
CA ASN A 240 -1.88 41.62 -0.22
C ASN A 240 -3.13 42.54 -0.17
N PRO A 241 -4.11 42.37 -1.07
CA PRO A 241 -5.23 43.30 -1.23
C PRO A 241 -6.13 43.43 0.00
N LEU A 242 -6.10 42.44 0.90
CA LEU A 242 -6.81 42.45 2.17
C LEU A 242 -5.93 42.90 3.34
N ASP A 243 -4.68 43.26 3.08
CA ASP A 243 -3.71 43.73 4.07
C ASP A 243 -3.59 42.79 5.28
N ILE A 244 -3.48 41.48 5.04
CA ILE A 244 -3.39 40.45 6.09
C ILE A 244 -1.93 40.30 6.52
N HIS A 245 -1.64 40.55 7.78
CA HIS A 245 -0.31 40.43 8.40
C HIS A 245 -0.28 39.40 9.53
N GLY A 246 -1.42 39.16 10.18
CA GLY A 246 -1.50 38.29 11.35
C GLY A 246 -2.87 37.65 11.56
N ALA A 247 -3.03 36.97 12.69
CA ALA A 247 -4.29 36.30 13.02
C ALA A 247 -5.35 37.30 13.54
N GLU A 248 -4.90 38.41 14.11
CA GLU A 248 -5.69 39.59 14.48
C GLU A 248 -6.52 40.13 13.32
N ASP A 249 -6.00 40.03 12.10
CA ASP A 249 -6.68 40.51 10.90
C ASP A 249 -7.90 39.68 10.52
N LEU A 250 -7.95 38.41 10.93
CA LEU A 250 -9.00 37.47 10.53
C LEU A 250 -10.37 37.77 11.16
N VAL A 251 -10.43 38.70 12.12
CA VAL A 251 -11.69 39.19 12.71
C VAL A 251 -12.44 40.15 11.76
N ARG A 252 -11.76 40.68 10.75
CA ARG A 252 -12.37 41.63 9.81
C ARG A 252 -13.42 40.93 8.95
N SER A 253 -14.59 41.56 8.82
CA SER A 253 -15.78 40.98 8.19
C SER A 253 -15.62 40.61 6.71
N GLU A 254 -14.70 41.28 6.01
CA GLU A 254 -14.36 41.05 4.61
C GLU A 254 -13.48 39.81 4.40
N ILE A 255 -12.86 39.29 5.45
CA ILE A 255 -12.04 38.07 5.41
C ILE A 255 -12.90 36.88 5.80
N ARG A 256 -12.84 35.82 4.98
CA ARG A 256 -13.49 34.54 5.25
C ARG A 256 -12.44 33.44 5.15
N ILE A 257 -12.52 32.46 6.04
CA ILE A 257 -11.60 31.33 6.04
C ILE A 257 -12.33 30.01 5.76
N ILE A 258 -11.56 29.02 5.35
CA ILE A 258 -11.92 27.61 5.32
C ILE A 258 -10.83 26.84 6.06
N ASN A 259 -11.22 26.04 7.05
CA ASN A 259 -10.28 25.34 7.89
C ASN A 259 -9.91 23.96 7.33
N ARG A 260 -8.69 23.49 7.65
CA ARG A 260 -8.44 22.04 7.67
C ARG A 260 -9.17 21.43 8.86
N ARG A 261 -9.48 20.13 8.75
CA ARG A 261 -10.09 19.35 9.84
C ARG A 261 -9.42 19.59 11.19
N SER A 262 -10.24 19.61 12.24
CA SER A 262 -9.76 19.59 13.62
C SER A 262 -8.71 18.48 13.84
N GLY A 263 -7.66 18.80 14.59
CA GLY A 263 -6.50 17.91 14.83
C GLY A 263 -5.39 17.98 13.76
N SER A 264 -5.59 18.67 12.64
CA SER A 264 -4.51 18.92 11.67
C SER A 264 -3.51 19.96 12.18
N GLY A 265 -2.23 19.81 11.82
CA GLY A 265 -1.17 20.75 12.25
C GLY A 265 -1.42 22.20 11.83
N SER A 266 -2.02 22.42 10.65
CA SER A 266 -2.45 23.75 10.20
C SER A 266 -3.57 24.35 11.05
N ARG A 267 -4.52 23.52 11.51
CA ARG A 267 -5.58 23.97 12.40
C ARG A 267 -5.01 24.33 13.78
N SER A 268 -4.16 23.47 14.35
CA SER A 268 -3.48 23.74 15.61
C SER A 268 -2.62 25.02 15.56
N LEU A 269 -1.95 25.31 14.43
CA LEU A 269 -1.24 26.58 14.27
C LEU A 269 -2.19 27.77 14.29
N LEU A 270 -3.26 27.73 13.51
CA LEU A 270 -4.23 28.83 13.45
C LEU A 270 -4.82 29.12 14.83
N ASP A 271 -5.28 28.08 15.53
CA ASP A 271 -5.89 28.20 16.85
C ASP A 271 -4.91 28.84 17.85
N ARG A 272 -3.63 28.48 17.78
CA ARG A 272 -2.57 29.09 18.59
C ARG A 272 -2.34 30.55 18.25
N LEU A 273 -2.34 30.91 16.97
CA LEU A 273 -2.16 32.30 16.53
C LEU A 273 -3.34 33.16 16.99
N LEU A 274 -4.58 32.68 16.84
CA LEU A 274 -5.78 33.35 17.33
C LEU A 274 -5.74 33.55 18.85
N LEU A 275 -5.40 32.49 19.60
CA LEU A 275 -5.27 32.55 21.05
C LEU A 275 -4.21 33.57 21.50
N ARG A 276 -3.04 33.58 20.84
CA ARG A 276 -1.96 34.53 21.16
C ARG A 276 -2.32 35.98 20.83
N SER A 277 -3.10 36.20 19.78
CA SER A 277 -3.59 37.53 19.40
C SER A 277 -4.86 37.94 20.18
N GLY A 278 -5.36 37.09 21.09
CA GLY A 278 -6.58 37.35 21.87
C GLY A 278 -7.85 37.37 21.02
N VAL A 279 -7.84 36.76 19.84
CA VAL A 279 -8.97 36.71 18.92
C VAL A 279 -9.85 35.51 19.24
N PRO A 280 -11.12 35.71 19.63
CA PRO A 280 -12.08 34.62 19.78
C PRO A 280 -12.34 33.94 18.43
N SER A 281 -12.34 32.62 18.41
CA SER A 281 -12.51 31.88 17.15
C SER A 281 -13.90 32.04 16.52
N ASP A 282 -14.91 32.33 17.33
CA ASP A 282 -16.28 32.62 16.90
C ASP A 282 -16.42 34.00 16.23
N ALA A 283 -15.45 34.90 16.45
CA ALA A 283 -15.36 36.18 15.77
C ALA A 283 -14.77 36.08 14.34
N VAL A 284 -14.24 34.91 13.96
CA VAL A 284 -13.63 34.68 12.63
C VAL A 284 -14.66 34.08 11.67
N THR A 285 -14.96 34.80 10.59
CA THR A 285 -15.97 34.37 9.61
C THR A 285 -15.53 33.09 8.88
N GLY A 286 -16.32 32.02 9.04
CA GLY A 286 -16.06 30.73 8.40
C GLY A 286 -15.18 29.78 9.21
N TYR A 287 -14.83 30.12 10.46
CA TYR A 287 -13.98 29.27 11.32
C TYR A 287 -14.52 27.84 11.51
N SER A 288 -15.84 27.66 11.58
CA SER A 288 -16.46 26.32 11.68
C SER A 288 -16.53 25.55 10.36
N ARG A 289 -16.21 26.17 9.23
CA ARG A 289 -16.20 25.51 7.92
C ARG A 289 -14.91 24.74 7.75
N GLU A 290 -15.00 23.45 7.45
CA GLU A 290 -13.84 22.59 7.28
C GLU A 290 -13.81 21.92 5.90
N ALA A 291 -12.60 21.62 5.43
CA ALA A 291 -12.36 20.88 4.19
C ALA A 291 -11.41 19.68 4.41
N GLY A 292 -11.67 18.62 3.63
CA GLY A 292 -10.95 17.36 3.69
C GLY A 292 -9.68 17.37 2.83
N GLY A 293 -8.52 17.44 3.48
CA GLY A 293 -7.21 17.38 2.81
C GLY A 293 -6.66 18.74 2.37
N HIS A 294 -5.39 18.75 1.97
CA HIS A 294 -4.66 19.97 1.57
C HIS A 294 -5.20 20.57 0.26
N LEU A 295 -5.42 19.75 -0.77
CA LEU A 295 -5.92 20.19 -2.07
C LEU A 295 -7.35 20.75 -2.02
N SER A 296 -8.22 20.16 -1.18
CA SER A 296 -9.59 20.65 -1.02
C SER A 296 -9.62 22.07 -0.44
N VAL A 297 -8.83 22.34 0.61
CA VAL A 297 -8.68 23.68 1.18
C VAL A 297 -8.15 24.67 0.13
N ALA A 298 -7.07 24.30 -0.58
CA ALA A 298 -6.49 25.16 -1.61
C ALA A 298 -7.49 25.47 -2.73
N SER A 299 -8.24 24.47 -3.20
CA SER A 299 -9.27 24.64 -4.23
C SER A 299 -10.42 25.54 -3.76
N THR A 300 -10.87 25.39 -2.50
CA THR A 300 -11.93 26.25 -1.96
C THR A 300 -11.48 27.70 -1.86
N VAL A 301 -10.26 27.95 -1.37
CA VAL A 301 -9.67 29.29 -1.32
C VAL A 301 -9.56 29.89 -2.74
N ALA A 302 -9.10 29.11 -3.72
CA ALA A 302 -8.97 29.56 -5.11
C ALA A 302 -10.33 29.88 -5.76
N SER A 303 -11.41 29.21 -5.35
CA SER A 303 -12.76 29.40 -5.92
C SER A 303 -13.58 30.53 -5.30
N GLY A 304 -13.18 31.07 -4.13
CA GLY A 304 -13.84 32.21 -3.46
C GLY A 304 -14.95 31.86 -2.46
#